data_AF-A0A0P9U5X4-F1
#
_entry.id   AF-A0A0P9U5X4-F1
#
_cell.length_a   1.000
_cell.length_b   1.000
_cell.length_c   1.000
_cell.angle_alpha   90.00
_cell.angle_beta   90.00
_cell.angle_gamma   90.00
#
_symmetry.space_group_name_H-M   'P 1'
#
loop_
_entity.id
_entity.type
_entity.pdbx_description
1 polymer ?
#
loop_
_entity_poly.entity_id
_entity_poly.type
_entity_poly.pdbx_seq_one_letter_code
_entity_poly.pdbx_strand_id
1 'polypeptide(L)'
;MAWNEANEKAGIKPALLQYFDDQAAAQLAIQSGRSDALFGPNSVYAYSAAITGGIKRVGTVNGGWPLQADIAVTTRKDNGLVKPIHTALEGAIAGGQYEQVLQRWGLDVERVDKSLINPPGLPD
;
A
#
# COMPACT_ATOMS: atom_id res chain seq x y z
N MET A 1 9.23 6.45 -13.48
CA MET A 1 10.39 7.03 -14.17
C MET A 1 11.17 8.01 -13.29
N ALA A 2 10.51 8.86 -12.50
CA ALA A 2 11.17 9.77 -11.55
C ALA A 2 12.20 9.13 -10.59
N TRP A 3 12.01 7.88 -10.16
CA TRP A 3 12.98 7.21 -9.28
C TRP A 3 14.31 6.85 -9.97
N ASN A 4 14.27 6.44 -11.24
CA ASN A 4 15.49 6.20 -12.01
C ASN A 4 16.24 7.50 -12.28
N GLU A 5 15.54 8.58 -12.59
CA GLU A 5 16.16 9.91 -12.73
C GLU A 5 16.83 10.37 -11.42
N ALA A 6 16.19 10.12 -10.27
CA ALA A 6 16.76 10.42 -8.96
C ALA A 6 18.00 9.57 -8.67
N ASN A 7 17.98 8.28 -9.02
CA ASN A 7 19.14 7.39 -8.89
C ASN A 7 20.31 7.90 -9.74
N GLU A 8 20.08 8.24 -11.01
CA GLU A 8 21.10 8.76 -11.90
C GLU A 8 21.71 10.06 -11.39
N LYS A 9 20.89 11.00 -10.92
CA LYS A 9 21.36 12.25 -10.28
C LYS A 9 22.21 11.99 -9.04
N ALA A 10 21.94 10.90 -8.32
CA ALA A 10 22.69 10.47 -7.15
C ALA A 10 23.91 9.57 -7.49
N GLY A 11 24.19 9.31 -8.77
CA GLY A 11 25.27 8.40 -9.19
C GLY A 11 24.99 6.92 -8.93
N ILE A 12 23.73 6.56 -8.67
CA ILE A 12 23.24 5.19 -8.47
C ILE A 12 22.75 4.64 -9.80
N LYS A 13 23.07 3.38 -10.11
CA LYS A 13 22.57 2.72 -11.33
C LYS A 13 21.03 2.70 -11.32
N PRO A 14 20.35 2.99 -12.45
CA PRO A 14 18.91 2.86 -12.56
C PRO A 14 18.42 1.46 -12.20
N ALA A 15 17.20 1.36 -11.66
CA ALA A 15 16.55 0.08 -11.49
C ALA A 15 16.09 -0.47 -12.85
N LEU A 16 16.27 -1.78 -13.06
CA LEU A 16 15.71 -2.50 -14.19
C LEU A 16 14.27 -2.91 -13.86
N LEU A 17 13.30 -2.36 -14.59
CA LEU A 17 11.89 -2.68 -14.38
C LEU A 17 11.50 -3.94 -15.17
N GLN A 18 10.99 -4.94 -14.46
CA GLN A 18 10.40 -6.13 -15.05
C GLN A 18 8.91 -6.12 -14.74
N TYR A 19 8.08 -6.29 -15.77
CA TYR A 19 6.64 -6.35 -15.64
C TYR A 19 6.17 -7.80 -15.68
N PHE A 20 5.23 -8.14 -14.81
CA PHE A 20 4.61 -9.45 -14.72
C PHE A 20 3.10 -9.29 -14.72
N ASP A 21 2.42 -10.11 -15.51
CA ASP A 21 0.96 -10.07 -15.64
C ASP A 21 0.27 -10.84 -14.51
N ASP A 22 0.99 -11.73 -13.82
CA ASP A 22 0.46 -12.56 -12.74
C ASP A 22 1.43 -12.70 -11.55
N GLN A 23 0.84 -13.02 -10.39
CA GLN A 23 1.55 -13.10 -9.12
C GLN A 23 2.51 -14.29 -9.04
N ALA A 24 2.18 -15.42 -9.69
CA ALA A 24 3.02 -16.62 -9.65
C ALA A 24 4.32 -16.38 -10.42
N ALA A 25 4.26 -15.76 -11.60
CA ALA A 25 5.42 -15.36 -12.38
C ALA A 25 6.30 -14.35 -11.62
N ALA A 26 5.68 -13.36 -10.97
CA ALA A 26 6.38 -12.39 -10.14
C ALA A 26 7.11 -13.06 -8.96
N GLN A 27 6.44 -13.96 -8.23
CA GLN A 27 7.03 -14.67 -7.10
C GLN A 27 8.16 -15.60 -7.53
N LEU A 28 8.01 -16.31 -8.65
CA LEU A 28 9.07 -17.13 -9.23
C LEU A 28 10.30 -16.29 -9.62
N ALA A 29 10.10 -15.05 -10.10
CA ALA A 29 11.22 -14.17 -10.45
C ALA A 29 12.10 -13.83 -9.24
N ILE A 30 11.50 -13.65 -8.06
CA ILE A 30 12.26 -13.47 -6.81
C ILE A 30 12.96 -14.77 -6.41
N GLN A 31 12.22 -15.88 -6.39
CA GLN A 31 12.76 -17.16 -5.93
C GLN A 31 13.90 -17.69 -6.82
N SER A 32 13.85 -17.40 -8.12
CA SER A 32 14.89 -17.77 -9.07
C SER A 32 16.08 -16.79 -9.12
N GLY A 33 16.01 -15.66 -8.41
CA GLY A 33 17.03 -14.61 -8.47
C GLY A 33 17.01 -13.78 -9.76
N ARG A 34 15.94 -13.85 -10.55
CA ARG A 34 15.76 -12.99 -11.74
C ARG A 34 15.41 -11.55 -11.36
N SER A 35 14.83 -11.34 -10.19
CA SER A 35 14.48 -10.03 -9.65
C SER A 35 14.89 -9.92 -8.19
N ASP A 36 15.39 -8.76 -7.78
CA ASP A 36 15.80 -8.50 -6.39
C ASP A 36 14.62 -8.13 -5.48
N ALA A 37 13.56 -7.53 -6.05
CA ALA A 37 12.39 -7.07 -5.32
C ALA A 37 11.12 -7.14 -6.18
N LEU A 38 9.98 -7.24 -5.51
CA LEU A 38 8.66 -7.01 -6.09
C LEU A 38 8.11 -5.68 -5.58
N PHE A 39 7.45 -4.94 -6.46
CA PHE A 39 6.83 -3.67 -6.15
C PHE A 39 5.37 -3.68 -6.62
N GLY A 40 4.45 -3.39 -5.70
CA GLY A 40 3.01 -3.49 -5.92
C GLY A 40 2.23 -3.43 -4.61
N PRO A 41 0.92 -3.74 -4.61
CA PRO A 41 0.07 -3.59 -3.44
C PRO A 41 0.57 -4.41 -2.24
N ASN A 42 0.83 -3.74 -1.12
CA ASN A 42 1.32 -4.39 0.10
C ASN A 42 0.35 -5.47 0.61
N SER A 43 -0.96 -5.26 0.49
CA SER A 43 -1.97 -6.23 0.93
C SER A 43 -1.86 -7.59 0.24
N VAL A 44 -1.59 -7.59 -1.06
CA VAL A 44 -1.38 -8.81 -1.85
C VAL A 44 -0.14 -9.56 -1.39
N TYR A 45 0.98 -8.84 -1.21
CA TYR A 45 2.25 -9.47 -0.83
C TYR A 45 2.30 -9.85 0.66
N ALA A 46 1.63 -9.11 1.55
CA ALA A 46 1.48 -9.47 2.95
C ALA A 46 0.73 -10.80 3.08
N TYR A 47 -0.36 -10.97 2.33
CA TYR A 47 -1.08 -12.24 2.25
C TYR A 47 -0.19 -13.35 1.70
N SER A 48 0.43 -13.15 0.52
CA SER A 48 1.32 -14.15 -0.10
C SER A 48 2.46 -14.57 0.84
N ALA A 49 3.11 -13.62 1.52
CA ALA A 49 4.15 -13.90 2.50
C ALA A 49 3.64 -14.76 3.66
N ALA A 50 2.43 -14.49 4.15
CA ALA A 50 1.82 -15.24 5.25
C ALA A 50 1.43 -16.68 4.87
N ILE A 51 0.94 -16.91 3.65
CA ILE A 51 0.43 -18.23 3.24
C ILE A 51 1.44 -19.10 2.49
N THR A 52 2.35 -18.51 1.70
CA THR A 52 3.31 -19.25 0.85
C THR A 52 4.76 -19.09 1.30
N GLY A 53 5.09 -18.01 2.01
CA GLY A 53 6.47 -17.67 2.36
C GLY A 53 7.32 -17.31 1.12
N GLY A 54 8.64 -17.39 1.28
CA GLY A 54 9.61 -17.16 0.18
C GLY A 54 9.81 -15.68 -0.21
N ILE A 55 8.97 -14.78 0.28
CA ILE A 55 9.15 -13.33 0.20
C ILE A 55 9.02 -12.71 1.59
N LYS A 56 9.63 -11.54 1.78
CA LYS A 56 9.47 -10.72 2.97
C LYS A 56 9.33 -9.26 2.57
N ARG A 57 8.57 -8.50 3.34
CA ARG A 57 8.48 -7.05 3.18
C ARG A 57 9.84 -6.42 3.48
N VAL A 58 10.31 -5.55 2.60
CA VAL A 58 11.57 -4.80 2.76
C VAL A 58 11.36 -3.27 2.79
N GLY A 59 10.13 -2.81 2.54
CA GLY A 59 9.75 -1.41 2.60
C GLY A 59 8.31 -1.22 2.15
N THR A 60 7.79 -0.02 2.36
CA THR A 60 6.50 0.46 1.83
C THR A 60 6.69 1.85 1.23
N VAL A 61 5.89 2.14 0.21
CA VAL A 61 5.80 3.46 -0.40
C VAL A 61 4.31 3.77 -0.53
N ASN A 62 3.89 4.96 -0.10
CA ASN A 62 2.50 5.37 -0.29
C ASN A 62 2.19 5.40 -1.80
N GLY A 63 1.03 4.89 -2.20
CA GLY A 63 0.65 4.80 -3.61
C GLY A 63 0.62 6.14 -4.34
N GLY A 64 0.47 7.25 -3.60
CA GLY A 64 0.46 8.60 -4.12
C GLY A 64 1.83 9.29 -4.18
N TRP A 65 2.93 8.60 -3.81
CA TRP A 65 4.23 9.25 -3.63
C TRP A 65 4.62 10.15 -4.82
N PRO A 66 5.09 11.39 -4.57
CA PRO A 66 5.46 11.97 -3.27
C PRO A 66 4.29 12.48 -2.42
N LEU A 67 3.06 12.39 -2.91
CA LEU A 67 1.84 12.74 -2.18
C LEU A 67 1.28 11.53 -1.42
N GLN A 68 0.07 11.68 -0.87
CA GLN A 68 -0.67 10.62 -0.20
C GLN A 68 -1.87 10.17 -1.04
N ALA A 69 -2.04 8.87 -1.14
CA ALA A 69 -3.20 8.19 -1.72
C ALA A 69 -3.66 7.10 -0.75
N ASP A 70 -4.13 7.54 0.43
CA ASP A 70 -4.62 6.63 1.46
C ASP A 70 -5.92 5.94 1.00
N ILE A 71 -6.16 4.73 1.50
CA ILE A 71 -7.33 3.95 1.14
C ILE A 71 -8.58 4.55 1.79
N ALA A 72 -9.62 4.78 0.99
CA ALA A 72 -10.84 5.43 1.41
C ALA A 72 -12.09 4.55 1.21
N VAL A 73 -13.09 4.76 2.06
CA VAL A 73 -14.48 4.37 1.77
C VAL A 73 -15.14 5.53 1.04
N THR A 74 -15.72 5.26 -0.13
CA THR A 74 -16.37 6.28 -0.95
C THR A 74 -17.88 6.11 -0.95
N THR A 75 -18.59 7.23 -0.89
CA THR A 75 -20.06 7.26 -1.03
C THR A 75 -20.47 8.34 -2.01
N ARG A 76 -21.69 8.22 -2.56
CA ARG A 76 -22.28 9.28 -3.38
C ARG A 76 -22.30 10.59 -2.58
N LYS A 77 -21.95 11.69 -3.23
CA LYS A 77 -22.06 13.04 -2.66
C LYS A 77 -23.50 13.30 -2.19
N ASP A 78 -23.63 14.01 -1.08
CA ASP A 78 -24.91 14.48 -0.52
C ASP A 78 -25.92 13.39 -0.14
N ASN A 79 -25.48 12.14 0.03
CA ASN A 79 -26.35 11.03 0.47
C ASN A 79 -26.47 10.87 2.00
N GLY A 80 -25.83 11.76 2.77
CA GLY A 80 -25.86 11.75 4.24
C GLY A 80 -24.97 10.70 4.93
N LEU A 81 -24.27 9.82 4.20
CA LEU A 81 -23.53 8.70 4.80
C LEU A 81 -22.11 9.04 5.25
N VAL A 82 -21.52 10.12 4.73
CA VAL A 82 -20.12 10.48 5.03
C VAL A 82 -19.87 10.66 6.53
N LYS A 83 -20.74 11.39 7.24
CA LYS A 83 -20.58 11.63 8.69
C LYS A 83 -20.77 10.36 9.55
N PRO A 84 -21.84 9.56 9.34
CA PRO A 84 -21.98 8.27 10.05
C PRO A 84 -20.80 7.31 9.81
N ILE A 85 -20.33 7.17 8.56
CA ILE A 85 -19.20 6.28 8.24
C ILE A 85 -17.92 6.77 8.93
N HIS A 86 -17.62 8.06 8.85
CA HIS A 86 -16.48 8.65 9.55
C HIS A 86 -16.54 8.40 11.06
N THR A 87 -17.72 8.58 11.68
CA THR A 87 -17.93 8.33 13.12
C THR A 87 -17.67 6.86 13.47
N ALA A 88 -18.14 5.93 12.64
CA ALA A 88 -17.92 4.50 12.86
C ALA A 88 -16.42 4.13 12.74
N LEU A 89 -15.70 4.71 11.77
CA LEU A 89 -14.26 4.49 11.61
C LEU A 89 -13.47 5.05 12.80
N GLU A 90 -13.73 6.28 13.23
CA GLU A 90 -13.10 6.87 14.43
C GLU A 90 -13.38 6.01 15.67
N GLY A 91 -14.59 5.49 15.81
CA GLY A 91 -14.94 4.56 16.89
C GLY A 91 -14.14 3.25 16.85
N ALA A 92 -13.97 2.66 15.67
CA ALA A 92 -13.18 1.44 15.49
C ALA A 92 -11.66 1.67 15.68
N ILE A 93 -11.17 2.87 15.36
CA ILE A 93 -9.79 3.29 15.64
C ILE A 93 -9.61 3.43 17.15
N ALA A 94 -10.45 4.22 17.80
CA ALA A 94 -10.36 4.49 19.24
C ALA A 94 -10.56 3.22 20.10
N GLY A 95 -11.41 2.30 19.65
CA GLY A 95 -11.68 1.03 20.31
C GLY A 95 -10.67 -0.08 20.01
N GLY A 96 -9.67 0.16 19.15
CA GLY A 96 -8.62 -0.79 18.80
C GLY A 96 -9.03 -1.91 17.84
N GLN A 97 -10.28 -1.97 17.40
CA GLN A 97 -10.73 -2.98 16.43
C GLN A 97 -10.04 -2.79 15.07
N TYR A 98 -9.79 -1.54 14.68
CA TYR A 98 -9.04 -1.22 13.46
C TYR A 98 -7.64 -1.83 13.50
N GLU A 99 -6.92 -1.63 14.60
CA GLU A 99 -5.58 -2.19 14.80
C GLU A 99 -5.60 -3.72 14.75
N GLN A 100 -6.57 -4.36 15.41
CA GLN A 100 -6.71 -5.83 15.38
C GLN A 100 -6.89 -6.35 13.95
N VAL A 101 -7.68 -5.66 13.12
CA VAL A 101 -7.87 -6.03 11.72
C VAL A 101 -6.57 -5.85 10.93
N LEU A 102 -5.87 -4.72 11.09
CA LEU A 102 -4.60 -4.50 10.38
C LEU A 102 -3.54 -5.54 10.75
N GLN A 103 -3.41 -5.85 12.04
CA GLN A 103 -2.47 -6.86 12.51
C GLN A 103 -2.78 -8.25 11.95
N ARG A 104 -4.07 -8.64 11.93
CA ARG A 104 -4.51 -9.91 11.35
C ARG A 104 -4.10 -10.04 9.87
N TRP A 105 -4.12 -8.94 9.13
CA TRP A 105 -3.79 -8.92 7.70
C TRP A 105 -2.35 -8.47 7.39
N GLY A 106 -1.53 -8.17 8.41
CA GLY A 106 -0.15 -7.70 8.22
C GLY A 106 -0.02 -6.31 7.60
N LEU A 107 -1.04 -5.45 7.78
CA LEU A 107 -1.17 -4.10 7.20
C LEU A 107 -0.94 -2.97 8.21
N ASP A 108 -0.42 -3.30 9.38
CA ASP A 108 -0.12 -2.36 10.46
C ASP A 108 0.79 -1.20 10.03
N VAL A 109 1.71 -1.44 9.10
CA VAL A 109 2.62 -0.43 8.54
C VAL A 109 1.94 0.62 7.66
N GLU A 110 0.71 0.38 7.22
CA GLU A 110 -0.10 1.31 6.42
C GLU A 110 -1.22 1.95 7.26
N ARG A 111 -1.14 1.82 8.59
CA ARG A 111 -2.11 2.40 9.52
C ARG A 111 -2.20 3.91 9.38
N VAL A 112 -3.42 4.43 9.40
CA VAL A 112 -3.70 5.85 9.63
C VAL A 112 -4.15 6.09 11.06
N ASP A 113 -3.75 7.22 11.65
CA ASP A 113 -4.12 7.53 13.04
C ASP A 113 -5.56 8.04 13.16
N LYS A 114 -6.10 8.61 12.09
CA LYS A 114 -7.45 9.20 12.04
C LYS A 114 -8.10 9.02 10.68
N SER A 115 -9.41 8.85 10.68
CA SER A 115 -10.27 8.99 9.51
C SER A 115 -10.41 10.47 9.14
N LEU A 116 -10.26 10.80 7.86
CA LEU A 116 -10.47 12.16 7.35
C LEU A 116 -11.64 12.17 6.37
N ILE A 117 -12.44 13.24 6.41
CA ILE A 117 -13.47 13.49 5.41
C ILE A 117 -12.88 14.38 4.32
N ASN A 118 -12.82 13.87 3.09
CA ASN A 118 -12.34 14.58 1.90
C ASN A 118 -11.02 15.35 2.13
N PRO A 119 -9.94 14.70 2.60
CA PRO A 119 -8.63 15.34 2.66
C PRO A 119 -8.16 15.75 1.26
N PRO A 120 -7.18 16.67 1.13
CA PRO A 120 -6.56 16.98 -0.16
C PRO A 120 -6.09 15.71 -0.87
N GLY A 121 -6.55 15.50 -2.10
CA GLY A 121 -6.18 14.34 -2.92
C GLY A 121 -4.96 14.61 -3.81
N LEU A 122 -4.71 13.67 -4.73
CA LEU A 122 -3.78 13.89 -5.84
C LEU A 122 -4.33 14.99 -6.78
N PRO A 123 -3.48 15.85 -7.35
CA PRO A 123 -3.89 16.83 -8.35
C PRO A 123 -4.39 16.12 -9.62
N ASP A 124 -5.33 16.77 -10.32
CA ASP A 124 -5.81 16.36 -11.65
C ASP A 124 -4.74 16.53 -12.73
#